data_AF-A0A520UKJ4-F1
#
_entry.id   AF-A0A520UKJ4-F1
#
_cell.length_a   1.000
_cell.length_b   1.000
_cell.length_c   1.000
_cell.angle_alpha   90.00
_cell.angle_beta   90.00
_cell.angle_gamma   90.00
#
_symmetry.space_group_name_H-M   'P 1'
#
loop_
_entity.id
_entity.type
_entity.pdbx_description
1 polymer ?
#
loop_
_entity_poly.entity_id
_entity_poly.type
_entity_poly.pdbx_seq_one_letter_code
_entity_poly.pdbx_strand_id
1 'polypeptide(L)' 'ELKKLIELNGGKVSSSISKNTSFILAGENMGPSKKQKAEELGVKIISEEDFVKIIYS' A
#
# COMPACT_ATOMS: atom_id res chain seq x y z
N GLU A 1 10.92 -0.92 -7.71
CA GLU A 1 11.45 0.10 -6.78
C GLU A 1 10.70 0.27 -5.47
N LEU A 2 9.36 0.28 -5.47
CA LEU A 2 8.57 0.80 -4.35
C LEU A 2 8.89 0.21 -2.96
N LYS A 3 9.13 -1.12 -2.91
CA LYS A 3 9.56 -1.81 -1.69
C LYS A 3 10.78 -1.17 -1.04
N LYS A 4 11.79 -0.85 -1.84
CA LYS A 4 13.04 -0.22 -1.38
C LYS A 4 12.80 1.16 -0.81
N LEU A 5 11.96 1.97 -1.47
CA LEU A 5 11.62 3.31 -0.96
C LEU A 5 10.90 3.22 0.39
N ILE A 6 9.97 2.28 0.53
CA ILE A 6 9.25 2.06 1.79
C ILE A 6 10.24 1.66 2.89
N GLU A 7 11.12 0.69 2.63
CA GLU A 7 12.14 0.26 3.60
C GLU A 7 13.16 1.37 3.94
N LEU A 8 13.58 2.17 2.95
CA LEU A 8 14.47 3.32 3.16
C LEU A 8 13.84 4.42 4.02
N ASN A 9 12.52 4.60 3.94
CA ASN A 9 11.76 5.53 4.76
C ASN A 9 11.27 4.90 6.08
N GLY A 10 11.80 3.73 6.46
CA GLY A 10 11.46 3.04 7.72
C GLY A 10 10.11 2.30 7.72
N GLY A 11 9.43 2.25 6.59
CA GLY A 11 8.21 1.47 6.41
C GLY A 11 8.49 0.00 6.13
N LYS A 12 7.49 -0.87 6.38
CA LYS A 12 7.61 -2.31 6.17
C LYS A 12 6.62 -2.79 5.12
N VAL A 13 7.11 -3.39 4.03
CA VAL A 13 6.22 -4.00 3.03
C VAL A 13 6.00 -5.48 3.36
N SER A 14 4.73 -5.85 3.49
CA SER A 14 4.32 -7.24 3.55
C SER A 14 3.61 -7.65 2.26
N SER A 15 3.83 -8.89 1.84
CA SER A 15 3.11 -9.52 0.72
C SER A 15 1.64 -9.80 1.06
N SER A 16 1.31 -9.79 2.36
CA SER A 16 0.00 -10.12 2.91
C SER A 16 -0.63 -8.88 3.53
N ILE A 17 -1.88 -8.62 3.16
CA ILE A 17 -2.71 -7.58 3.78
C ILE A 17 -3.13 -8.09 5.17
N SER A 18 -2.78 -7.35 6.21
CA SER A 18 -3.05 -7.70 7.61
C SER A 18 -3.73 -6.53 8.32
N LYS A 19 -4.25 -6.73 9.53
CA LYS A 19 -4.83 -5.64 10.34
C LYS A 19 -3.84 -4.51 10.67
N ASN A 20 -2.54 -4.79 10.59
CA ASN A 20 -1.49 -3.80 10.82
C ASN A 20 -1.12 -3.02 9.55
N THR A 21 -1.76 -3.32 8.42
CA THR A 21 -1.51 -2.64 7.15
C THR A 21 -2.24 -1.31 7.16
N SER A 22 -1.50 -0.20 7.18
CA SER A 22 -2.08 1.15 7.18
C SER A 22 -2.69 1.52 5.83
N PHE A 23 -2.00 1.17 4.74
CA PHE A 23 -2.46 1.44 3.39
C PHE A 23 -1.95 0.40 2.39
N ILE A 24 -2.65 0.29 1.26
CA ILE A 24 -2.26 -0.50 0.10
C ILE A 24 -2.06 0.44 -1.07
N LEU A 25 -0.95 0.26 -1.77
CA LEU A 25 -0.76 0.89 -3.06
C LEU A 25 -1.56 0.14 -4.14
N ALA A 26 -2.61 0.77 -4.64
CA ALA A 26 -3.32 0.31 -5.82
C ALA A 26 -2.78 1.02 -7.06
N GLY A 27 -1.97 0.30 -7.85
CA GLY A 27 -1.71 0.69 -9.23
C GLY A 27 -2.85 0.26 -10.16
N GLU A 28 -2.74 0.60 -11.45
CA GLU A 28 -3.75 0.28 -12.48
C GLU A 28 -4.08 -1.22 -12.62
N ASN A 29 -3.23 -2.09 -12.08
CA ASN A 29 -3.42 -3.55 -12.06
C ASN A 29 -3.72 -4.12 -10.66
N MET A 30 -4.38 -3.37 -9.77
CA MET A 30 -4.83 -3.94 -8.50
C MET A 30 -5.89 -5.03 -8.75
N GLY A 31 -5.46 -6.29 -8.63
CA GLY A 31 -6.36 -7.43 -8.76
C GLY A 31 -7.49 -7.44 -7.73
N PRO A 32 -8.68 -7.98 -8.08
CA PRO A 32 -9.89 -7.90 -7.28
C PRO A 32 -9.73 -8.50 -5.87
N SER A 33 -8.96 -9.58 -5.72
CA SER A 33 -8.73 -10.22 -4.41
C SER A 33 -7.98 -9.34 -3.41
N LYS A 34 -7.11 -8.42 -3.86
CA LYS A 34 -6.41 -7.48 -2.97
C LYS A 34 -7.33 -6.33 -2.57
N LYS A 35 -8.15 -5.84 -3.50
CA LYS A 35 -9.14 -4.80 -3.25
C LYS A 35 -10.15 -5.25 -2.19
N GLN A 36 -10.75 -6.41 -2.41
CA GLN A 36 -11.79 -6.96 -1.53
C GLN A 36 -11.24 -7.16 -0.10
N LYS A 37 -10.02 -7.70 0.01
CA LYS A 37 -9.38 -7.90 1.31
C LYS A 37 -8.99 -6.59 2.01
N ALA A 38 -8.68 -5.54 1.24
CA ALA A 38 -8.46 -4.20 1.80
C ALA A 38 -9.75 -3.62 2.37
N GLU A 39 -10.85 -3.74 1.62
CA GLU A 39 -12.18 -3.29 2.06
C GLU A 39 -12.66 -4.07 3.30
N GLU A 40 -12.50 -5.41 3.30
CA GLU A 40 -12.85 -6.26 4.45
C GLU A 40 -12.07 -5.91 5.72
N LEU A 41 -10.79 -5.54 5.58
CA LEU A 41 -9.93 -5.17 6.70
C LEU A 41 -10.00 -3.68 7.04
N GLY A 42 -10.73 -2.88 6.28
CA GLY A 42 -10.80 -1.42 6.45
C GLY A 42 -9.47 -0.71 6.15
N VAL A 43 -8.63 -1.31 5.32
CA VAL A 43 -7.31 -0.77 4.96
C VAL A 43 -7.45 0.26 3.85
N LYS A 44 -6.80 1.41 4.01
CA LYS A 44 -6.90 2.51 3.05
C LYS A 44 -6.20 2.14 1.74
N ILE A 45 -6.85 2.32 0.62
CA ILE A 45 -6.23 2.16 -0.70
C ILE A 45 -5.74 3.54 -1.16
N ILE A 46 -4.47 3.63 -1.52
CA ILE A 46 -3.83 4.85 -2.02
C ILE A 46 -3.23 4.60 -3.41
N SER A 47 -3.17 5.63 -4.22
CA SER A 47 -2.60 5.57 -5.57
C SER A 47 -1.07 5.78 -5.54
N GLU A 48 -0.39 5.51 -6.66
CA GLU A 48 1.05 5.84 -6.81
C GLU A 48 1.34 7.31 -6.57
N GLU A 49 0.48 8.20 -7.04
CA GLU A 49 0.58 9.64 -6.78
C GLU A 49 0.51 10.00 -5.28
N ASP A 50 -0.39 9.38 -4.51
CA ASP A 50 -0.50 9.60 -3.07
C ASP A 50 0.72 9.06 -2.34
N PHE A 51 1.23 7.91 -2.76
CA PHE A 51 2.44 7.35 -2.20
C PHE A 51 3.66 8.24 -2.43
N VAL A 52 3.81 8.78 -3.65
CA VAL A 52 4.85 9.77 -3.95
C VAL A 52 4.70 10.99 -3.05
N LYS A 53 3.49 11.54 -2.86
CA LYS A 53 3.29 12.65 -1.91
C LYS A 53 3.72 12.31 -0.48
N ILE A 54 3.49 11.10 0.01
CA ILE A 54 3.90 10.68 1.36
C ILE A 54 5.43 10.63 1.50
N ILE A 55 6.14 10.18 0.46
CA ILE A 55 7.59 10.00 0.50
C ILE A 55 8.35 11.31 0.28
N TYR A 56 7.79 12.21 -0.54
CA TYR A 56 8.45 13.46 -0.93
C TYR A 56 7.92 14.72 -0.21
N SER A 57 6.98 14.56 0.74
CA SER A 57 6.48 15.65 1.60
C SER A 57 7.30 15.79 2.88
#